data_AF-A0A5K1E4E8-F1
#
_entry.id   AF-A0A5K1E4E8-F1
#
_cell.length_a   1.000
_cell.length_b   1.000
_cell.length_c   1.000
_cell.angle_alpha   90.00
_cell.angle_beta   90.00
_cell.angle_gamma   90.00
#
_symmetry.space_group_name_H-M   'P 1'
#
loop_
_entity.id
_entity.type
_entity.pdbx_description
1 polymer ?
#
loop_
_entity_poly.entity_id
_entity_poly.type
_entity_poly.pdbx_seq_one_letter_code
_entity_poly.pdbx_strand_id
1 'polypeptide(L)' 'WPGAYCTQMKPGRCCMPSTGAPAEDFYVSTMATYTNDGKEVKKCSSSNFYINE' A
#
# COMPACT_ATOMS: atom_id res chain seq x y z
N TRP A 1 -3.09 6.41 6.89
CA TRP A 1 -4.16 6.33 7.92
C TRP A 1 -5.40 5.70 7.30
N PRO A 2 -5.86 4.52 7.76
CA PRO A 2 -7.02 3.81 7.21
C PRO A 2 -8.30 4.65 7.20
N GLY A 3 -8.55 5.40 8.28
CA GLY A 3 -9.75 6.24 8.38
C GLY A 3 -9.83 7.32 7.29
N ALA A 4 -8.71 8.00 7.01
CA ALA A 4 -8.64 9.01 5.95
C ALA A 4 -8.80 8.40 4.55
N TYR A 5 -8.28 7.19 4.35
CA TYR A 5 -8.48 6.47 3.10
C TYR A 5 -9.97 6.15 2.87
N CYS A 6 -10.67 5.64 3.90
CA CYS A 6 -12.09 5.31 3.77
C CYS A 6 -12.99 6.54 3.58
N THR A 7 -12.67 7.69 4.17
CA THR A 7 -13.48 8.92 4.02
C THR A 7 -13.31 9.59 2.65
N GLN A 8 -12.14 9.46 2.02
CA GLN A 8 -11.87 10.02 0.68
C GLN A 8 -12.46 9.17 -0.45
N MET A 9 -12.79 7.90 -0.18
CA MET A 9 -13.34 7.00 -1.18
C MET A 9 -14.84 7.21 -1.39
N LYS A 10 -15.31 6.97 -2.63
CA LYS A 10 -16.74 6.88 -2.92
C LYS A 10 -17.40 5.84 -2.00
N PRO A 11 -18.66 6.05 -1.57
CA PRO A 11 -19.39 5.08 -0.75
C PRO A 11 -19.28 3.66 -1.34
N GLY A 12 -18.92 2.69 -0.51
CA GLY A 12 -18.77 1.28 -0.90
C GLY A 12 -17.44 0.88 -1.54
N ARG A 13 -16.45 1.80 -1.68
CA ARG A 13 -15.11 1.45 -2.19
C ARG A 13 -14.06 1.18 -1.11
N CYS A 14 -14.31 1.59 0.13
CA CYS A 14 -13.51 1.12 1.26
C CYS A 14 -14.12 -0.18 1.78
N CYS A 15 -13.39 -1.28 1.65
CA CYS A 15 -13.80 -2.58 2.15
C CYS A 15 -12.87 -3.01 3.28
N MET A 16 -13.43 -3.59 4.33
CA MET A 16 -12.63 -4.17 5.41
C MET A 16 -11.96 -5.47 4.94
N PRO A 17 -10.76 -5.79 5.43
CA PRO A 17 -10.15 -7.09 5.23
C PRO A 17 -11.05 -8.23 5.72
N SER A 18 -10.95 -9.41 5.09
CA SER A 18 -11.67 -10.61 5.54
C SER A 18 -11.23 -11.09 6.93
N THR A 19 -10.06 -10.66 7.39
CA THR A 19 -9.51 -10.93 8.72
C THR A 19 -10.10 -10.03 9.82
N GLY A 20 -10.95 -9.06 9.46
CA GLY A 20 -11.62 -8.16 10.40
C GLY A 20 -11.20 -6.71 10.26
N ALA A 21 -11.69 -5.87 11.18
CA ALA A 21 -11.37 -4.46 11.21
C ALA A 21 -9.87 -4.23 11.52
N PRO A 22 -9.17 -3.35 10.79
CA PRO A 22 -7.83 -2.94 11.15
C PRO A 22 -7.80 -2.26 12.51
N ALA A 23 -6.66 -2.32 13.20
CA ALA A 23 -6.41 -1.49 14.36
C ALA A 23 -6.47 0.01 13.99
N GLU A 24 -6.73 0.87 14.98
CA GLU A 24 -6.69 2.33 14.83
C GLU A 24 -5.25 2.86 14.77
N ASP A 25 -4.50 2.40 13.77
CA ASP A 25 -3.09 2.72 13.55
C ASP A 25 -2.78 2.93 12.05
N PHE A 26 -1.56 3.36 11.74
CA PHE A 26 -1.05 3.41 10.37
C PHE A 26 -0.91 2.00 9.80
N TYR A 27 -1.19 1.87 8.50
CA TYR A 27 -0.90 0.67 7.74
C TYR A 27 0.30 0.91 6.82
N VAL A 28 1.06 -0.14 6.54
CA VAL A 28 2.11 -0.12 5.53
C VAL A 28 1.45 -0.12 4.15
N SER A 29 1.66 0.94 3.37
CA SER A 29 1.14 1.04 2.00
C SER A 29 2.15 0.55 0.97
N THR A 30 3.36 1.11 0.99
CA THR A 30 4.41 0.87 0.00
C THR A 30 5.79 1.05 0.63
N MET A 31 6.75 0.25 0.19
CA MET A 31 8.18 0.53 0.34
C MET A 31 8.76 0.81 -1.05
N ALA A 32 9.23 2.03 -1.30
CA ALA A 32 9.69 2.46 -2.62
C ALA A 32 11.00 3.23 -2.53
N THR A 33 11.85 3.09 -3.55
CA THR A 33 13.11 3.82 -3.69
C THR A 33 12.95 4.98 -4.64
N TYR A 34 13.61 6.10 -4.33
CA TYR A 34 13.55 7.31 -5.14
C TYR A 34 14.96 7.82 -5.46
N THR A 35 15.10 8.45 -6.62
CA THR A 35 16.28 9.22 -6.98
C THR A 35 16.30 10.56 -6.24
N ASN A 36 17.45 11.26 -6.26
CA ASN A 36 17.59 12.56 -5.59
C ASN A 36 16.68 13.66 -6.19
N ASP A 37 16.24 13.52 -7.46
CA ASP A 37 15.26 14.40 -8.09
C ASP A 37 13.80 13.98 -7.82
N GLY A 38 13.57 13.04 -6.89
CA GLY A 38 12.25 12.64 -6.42
C GLY A 38 11.49 11.67 -7.32
N LYS A 39 12.15 11.09 -8.34
CA LYS A 39 11.51 10.10 -9.22
C LYS A 39 11.57 8.71 -8.59
N GLU A 40 10.45 8.02 -8.61
CA GLU A 40 10.36 6.65 -8.11
C GLU A 40 11.12 5.70 -9.04
N VAL A 41 12.00 4.89 -8.47
CA VAL A 41 12.72 3.83 -9.17
C VAL A 41 11.87 2.55 -9.11
N LYS A 42 11.50 2.02 -10.28
CA LYS A 42 10.57 0.89 -10.42
C LYS A 42 11.13 -0.18 -11.34
N LYS A 43 10.68 -1.41 -11.18
CA LYS A 43 10.96 -2.55 -12.09
C LYS A 43 12.47 -2.79 -12.30
N CYS A 44 13.27 -2.69 -11.23
CA CYS A 44 14.72 -2.88 -11.29
C CYS A 44 15.13 -4.32 -11.68
N SER A 45 14.26 -5.29 -11.41
CA SER A 45 14.38 -6.66 -11.89
C SER A 45 13.15 -7.02 -12.71
N SER A 46 13.36 -7.80 -13.76
CA SER A 46 12.30 -8.47 -14.53
C SER A 46 11.97 -9.86 -13.98
N SER A 47 12.68 -10.31 -12.94
CA SER A 47 12.32 -11.54 -12.23
C SER A 47 11.03 -11.33 -11.44
N ASN A 48 10.24 -12.39 -11.32
CA ASN A 48 9.07 -12.37 -10.46
C ASN A 48 9.53 -12.25 -9.00
N PHE A 49 8.72 -11.55 -8.21
CA PHE A 49 8.91 -11.49 -6.76
C PHE A 49 8.26 -12.72 -6.13
N TYR A 50 9.08 -13.62 -5.58
CA TYR A 50 8.62 -14.78 -4.84
C TYR A 50 8.81 -14.54 -3.35
N ILE A 51 7.74 -14.67 -2.56
CA ILE A 51 7.76 -14.43 -1.10
C ILE A 51 8.42 -15.60 -0.35
N ASN A 52 8.49 -16.79 -0.96
CA ASN A 52 8.91 -18.04 -0.33
C ASN A 52 10.06 -18.72 -1.08
N GLU A 53 11.10 -17.99 -1.49
CA GLU A 53 12.36 -18.63 -1.91
C GLU A 53 13.17 -19.14 -0.71
#